data_AF-A0ABD4SIU2-F1
#
_entry.id   AF-A0ABD4SIU2-F1
#
_cell.length_a   1.000
_cell.length_b   1.000
_cell.length_c   1.000
_cell.angle_alpha   90.00
_cell.angle_beta   90.00
_cell.angle_gamma   90.00
#
_symmetry.space_group_name_H-M   'P 1'
#
loop_
_entity.id
_entity.type
_entity.pdbx_description
1 polymer ?
#
loop_
_entity_poly.entity_id
_entity_poly.type
_entity_poly.pdbx_seq_one_letter_code
_entity_poly.pdbx_strand_id
1 'polypeptide(L)' 'YTPRVKTVSNKNVAHDAQNIDVVVIYDADAQKAKVAYIDDKTGKTLKTDSLTGVTNAKSGYTTADSIKT' A
#
# COMPACT_ATOMS: atom_id res chain seq x y z
N TYR A 1 -4.59 -2.41 3.80
CA TYR A 1 -5.01 -3.61 3.06
C TYR A 1 -6.52 -3.60 2.91
N THR A 2 -7.02 -4.10 1.79
CA THR A 2 -8.45 -4.21 1.49
C THR A 2 -8.82 -5.69 1.33
N PRO A 3 -9.85 -6.20 2.03
CA PRO A 3 -10.31 -7.57 1.83
C PRO A 3 -10.99 -7.71 0.46
N ARG A 4 -10.74 -8.83 -0.22
CA ARG A 4 -11.46 -9.19 -1.46
C ARG A 4 -12.94 -9.44 -1.23
N VAL A 5 -13.28 -9.95 -0.04
CA VAL A 5 -14.65 -10.22 0.38
C VAL A 5 -14.98 -9.30 1.54
N LYS A 6 -15.84 -8.30 1.30
CA LYS A 6 -16.23 -7.31 2.32
C LYS A 6 -17.34 -7.82 3.24
N THR A 7 -18.14 -8.75 2.76
CA THR A 7 -19.26 -9.33 3.49
C THR A 7 -19.30 -10.82 3.25
N VAL A 8 -19.40 -11.60 4.33
CA VAL A 8 -19.74 -13.02 4.25
C VAL A 8 -21.25 -13.12 4.37
N SER A 9 -21.91 -13.63 3.32
CA SER A 9 -23.37 -13.73 3.30
C SER A 9 -23.89 -14.78 4.28
N ASN A 10 -25.08 -14.52 4.83
CA ASN A 10 -25.78 -15.49 5.67
C ASN A 10 -26.03 -16.79 4.89
N LYS A 11 -25.85 -17.92 5.57
CA LYS A 11 -26.17 -19.25 5.07
C LYS A 11 -27.28 -19.84 5.94
N ASN A 12 -28.23 -20.53 5.32
CA ASN A 12 -29.25 -21.27 6.06
C ASN A 12 -28.63 -22.54 6.67
N VAL A 13 -28.86 -22.81 7.95
CA VAL A 13 -28.22 -23.92 8.68
C VAL A 13 -29.29 -24.88 9.20
N ALA A 14 -29.13 -26.17 8.91
CA ALA A 14 -29.97 -27.27 9.41
C ALA A 14 -29.26 -28.06 10.52
N HIS A 15 -29.96 -28.97 11.21
CA HIS A 15 -29.42 -29.71 12.37
C HIS A 15 -28.19 -30.59 12.08
N ASP A 16 -28.03 -30.96 10.81
CA ASP A 16 -27.00 -31.83 10.24
C ASP A 16 -26.06 -31.07 9.30
N ALA A 17 -26.15 -29.73 9.29
CA ALA A 17 -25.28 -28.92 8.46
C ALA A 17 -23.81 -29.10 8.85
N GLN A 18 -22.96 -29.21 7.83
CA GLN A 18 -21.52 -29.19 8.00
C GLN A 18 -21.02 -27.78 8.36
N ASN A 19 -19.78 -27.69 8.84
CA ASN A 19 -19.12 -26.42 9.12
C ASN A 19 -19.08 -25.52 7.88
N ILE A 20 -19.18 -24.22 8.12
CA ILE A 20 -19.02 -23.20 7.08
C ILE A 20 -17.72 -22.45 7.37
N ASP A 21 -16.70 -22.76 6.58
CA ASP A 21 -15.42 -22.06 6.62
C ASP A 21 -15.34 -21.05 5.47
N VAL A 22 -14.88 -19.83 5.79
CA VAL A 22 -14.70 -18.76 4.79
C VAL A 22 -13.31 -18.17 4.92
N VAL A 23 -12.54 -18.26 3.84
CA VAL A 23 -11.21 -17.66 3.74
C VAL A 23 -11.32 -16.26 3.14
N VAL A 24 -10.89 -15.25 3.89
CA VAL A 24 -10.82 -13.87 3.41
C VAL A 24 -9.38 -13.51 3.07
N ILE A 25 -9.15 -13.21 1.79
CA ILE A 25 -7.85 -12.77 1.29
C ILE A 25 -7.82 -11.25 1.28
N TYR A 26 -6.71 -10.67 1.72
CA TYR A 26 -6.47 -9.23 1.75
C TYR A 26 -5.41 -8.83 0.73
N ASP A 27 -5.73 -7.85 -0.12
CA ASP A 27 -4.76 -7.23 -1.01
C ASP A 27 -4.16 -5.98 -0.37
N ALA A 28 -2.87 -5.74 -0.62
CA ALA A 28 -2.20 -4.53 -0.17
C ALA A 28 -2.76 -3.31 -0.93
N ASP A 29 -2.99 -2.21 -0.22
CA ASP A 29 -3.59 -1.03 -0.84
C ASP A 29 -2.54 -0.25 -1.60
N ALA A 30 -2.92 0.36 -2.72
CA ALA A 30 -2.08 1.31 -3.43
C ALA A 30 -1.73 2.50 -2.53
N GLN A 31 -0.45 2.86 -2.48
CA GLN A 31 0.11 3.95 -1.71
C GLN A 31 0.88 4.91 -2.63
N LYS A 32 0.98 6.17 -2.20
CA LYS A 32 1.72 7.22 -2.90
C LYS A 32 2.68 7.91 -1.93
N ALA A 33 3.86 8.28 -2.40
CA ALA A 33 4.82 9.08 -1.66
C ALA A 33 5.48 10.12 -2.58
N LYS A 34 6.17 11.11 -1.99
CA LYS A 34 6.91 12.13 -2.72
C LYS A 34 8.29 12.33 -2.08
N VAL A 35 9.29 12.55 -2.94
CA VAL A 35 10.63 12.98 -2.52
C VAL A 35 10.91 14.34 -3.15
N ALA A 36 11.05 15.36 -2.32
CA ALA A 36 11.35 16.71 -2.76
C ALA A 36 12.81 17.06 -2.45
N TYR A 37 13.52 17.55 -3.46
CA TYR A 37 14.89 18.04 -3.34
C TYR A 37 14.84 19.55 -3.19
N ILE A 38 15.32 20.05 -2.05
CA ILE A 38 15.21 21.45 -1.66
C ILE A 38 16.61 22.04 -1.57
N ASP A 39 16.81 23.21 -2.15
CA ASP A 39 17.98 24.06 -1.92
C ASP A 39 17.87 24.69 -0.53
N ASP A 40 18.85 24.44 0.35
CA ASP A 40 18.82 24.84 1.75
C ASP A 40 19.05 26.34 1.98
N LYS A 41 19.69 27.03 1.03
CA LYS A 41 19.96 28.47 1.11
C LYS A 41 18.76 29.31 0.71
N THR A 42 18.04 28.86 -0.32
CA THR A 42 16.93 29.62 -0.93
C THR A 42 15.56 29.06 -0.58
N GLY A 43 15.49 27.82 -0.08
CA GLY A 43 14.24 27.09 0.16
C GLY A 43 13.55 26.62 -1.12
N LYS A 44 14.16 26.80 -2.29
CA LYS A 44 13.56 26.45 -3.57
C LYS A 44 13.51 24.93 -3.77
N THR A 45 12.35 24.42 -4.19
CA THR A 45 12.26 23.04 -4.69
C THR A 45 12.94 22.92 -6.05
N LEU A 46 13.97 22.10 -6.12
CA LEU A 46 14.74 21.84 -7.34
C LEU A 46 14.13 20.70 -8.18
N LYS A 47 13.60 19.68 -7.49
CA LYS A 47 13.00 18.49 -8.10
C LYS A 47 11.98 17.88 -7.15
N THR A 48 10.95 17.24 -7.70
CA THR A 48 10.06 16.37 -6.93
C THR A 48 9.86 15.07 -7.70
N ASP A 49 10.19 13.95 -7.06
CA ASP A 49 9.90 12.62 -7.58
C ASP A 49 8.64 12.09 -6.91
N SER A 50 7.70 11.58 -7.72
CA SER A 50 6.50 10.91 -7.23
C SER A 50 6.73 9.41 -7.23
N LEU A 51 6.41 8.76 -6.12
CA LEU A 51 6.56 7.33 -5.93
C LEU A 51 5.19 6.70 -5.74
N THR A 52 5.04 5.49 -6.27
CA THR A 52 3.88 4.63 -6.05
C THR A 52 4.36 3.30 -5.47
N GLY A 53 3.49 2.66 -4.71
CA GLY A 53 3.78 1.36 -4.10
C GLY A 53 2.52 0.77 -3.49
N VAL A 54 2.69 -0.27 -2.68
CA VAL A 54 1.60 -0.85 -1.90
C VAL A 54 1.95 -0.87 -0.41
N THR A 55 0.94 -0.98 0.45
CA THR A 55 1.15 -1.09 1.91
C THR A 55 2.18 -2.19 2.23
N ASN A 56 3.10 -1.91 3.15
CA ASN A 56 4.19 -2.79 3.61
C ASN A 56 5.26 -3.15 2.56
N ALA A 57 5.22 -2.59 1.35
CA ALA A 57 6.31 -2.73 0.38
C ALA A 57 7.41 -1.68 0.63
N LYS A 58 8.68 -2.09 0.50
CA LYS A 58 9.81 -1.15 0.42
C LYS A 58 9.72 -0.37 -0.89
N SER A 59 9.89 0.95 -0.85
CA SER A 59 9.80 1.80 -2.06
C SER A 59 10.89 1.50 -3.10
N GLY A 60 12.02 0.94 -2.68
CA GLY A 60 13.20 0.72 -3.52
C GLY A 60 13.90 2.02 -3.97
N TYR A 61 13.38 3.18 -3.58
CA TYR A 61 13.91 4.48 -3.98
C TYR A 61 15.20 4.80 -3.23
N THR A 62 16.17 5.39 -3.95
CA THR A 62 17.44 5.88 -3.41
C THR A 62 17.74 7.26 -3.99
N THR A 63 18.47 8.08 -3.23
CA THR A 63 18.94 9.39 -3.66
C THR A 63 20.34 9.34 -4.29
N ALA A 64 21.00 8.19 -4.33
CA ALA A 64 22.42 8.06 -4.69
C ALA A 64 22.78 8.68 -6.06
N ASP A 65 21.90 8.56 -7.06
CA ASP A 65 22.15 9.15 -8.38
C ASP A 65 21.97 10.68 -8.41
N SER A 66 21.11 11.20 -7.52
CA SER A 66 20.74 12.61 -7.46
C SER A 66 21.58 13.39 -6.43
N ILE A 67 22.13 12.73 -5.43
CA ILE A 67 22.99 13.29 -4.39
C ILE A 67 24.28 12.47 -4.36
N LYS A 68 25.31 12.99 -5.03
CA LYS A 68 26.65 12.40 -5.05
C LYS A 68 27.47 13.03 -3.92
N THR A 69 28.19 12.20 -3.17
CA THR A 69 29.20 12.63 -2.18
C THR A 69 30.43 13.22 -2.83
#